data_AF-A0A501XDN0-F1
#
_entry.id   AF-A0A501XDN0-F1
#
_cell.length_a   1.000
_cell.length_b   1.000
_cell.length_c   1.000
_cell.angle_alpha   90.00
_cell.angle_beta   90.00
_cell.angle_gamma   90.00
#
_symmetry.space_group_name_H-M   'P 1'
#
loop_
_entity.id
_entity.type
_entity.pdbx_description
1 polymer ?
#
loop_
_entity_poly.entity_id
_entity_poly.type
_entity_poly.pdbx_seq_one_letter_code
_entity_poly.pdbx_strand_id
1 'polypeptide(L)'
;MGISVRMVVLALAAGLVGKSAFAQTDGHMCWISDVQRDRVGVRIEFGEGGPMFVNRGGENWFPDREKNGRSLIAKIGETLYASNSHHDSCRIEVVEKDGKIGVEAKASLSLPGLPSRQEFEFIPANN
;
A
#
# COMPACT_ATOMS: atom_id res chain seq x y z
N MET A 1 41.15 -50.10 -19.01
CA MET A 1 41.98 -49.83 -17.81
C MET A 1 42.58 -48.44 -18.01
N GLY A 2 41.99 -47.37 -17.47
CA GLY A 2 42.30 -46.78 -16.14
C GLY A 2 43.63 -46.01 -16.23
N ILE A 3 43.78 -44.71 -15.97
CA ILE A 3 43.45 -43.88 -14.79
C ILE A 3 43.55 -42.39 -15.27
N SER A 4 42.48 -41.60 -15.29
CA SER A 4 42.12 -40.55 -14.31
C SER A 4 43.26 -39.70 -13.74
N VAL A 5 43.38 -38.43 -14.14
CA VAL A 5 43.79 -37.34 -13.21
C VAL A 5 42.96 -36.10 -13.52
N ARG A 6 42.25 -35.65 -12.46
CA ARG A 6 41.42 -34.46 -12.38
C ARG A 6 42.29 -33.21 -12.27
N MET A 7 41.88 -32.11 -12.90
CA MET A 7 42.27 -30.78 -12.45
C MET A 7 41.01 -29.91 -12.32
N VAL A 8 40.63 -29.73 -11.05
CA VAL A 8 39.83 -28.63 -10.50
C VAL A 8 40.67 -27.35 -10.77
N VAL A 9 40.17 -26.13 -11.03
CA VAL A 9 39.43 -25.22 -10.14
C VAL A 9 39.09 -23.93 -10.93
N LEU A 10 38.10 -23.18 -10.42
CA LEU A 10 37.89 -21.71 -10.44
C LEU A 10 37.06 -21.17 -11.63
N ALA A 11 35.99 -20.37 -11.46
CA ALA A 11 35.60 -19.54 -10.34
C ALA A 11 34.07 -19.38 -10.22
N LEU A 12 33.57 -19.38 -8.98
CA LEU A 12 32.26 -18.83 -8.62
C LEU A 12 32.26 -17.32 -8.91
N ALA A 13 31.33 -16.86 -9.74
CA ALA A 13 30.88 -15.47 -9.70
C ALA A 13 29.45 -15.46 -9.14
N ALA A 14 29.36 -15.40 -7.82
CA ALA A 14 28.13 -15.11 -7.10
C ALA A 14 27.75 -13.65 -7.37
N GLY A 15 26.92 -13.42 -8.39
CA GLY A 15 26.21 -12.16 -8.56
C GLY A 15 25.07 -12.07 -7.55
N LEU A 16 25.41 -11.89 -6.27
CA LEU A 16 24.47 -11.46 -5.23
C LEU A 16 24.12 -10.00 -5.52
N VAL A 17 23.17 -9.77 -6.42
CA VAL A 17 22.45 -8.49 -6.45
C VAL A 17 21.69 -8.44 -5.13
N GLY A 18 22.22 -7.65 -4.21
CA GLY A 18 21.67 -7.46 -2.89
C GLY A 18 20.19 -7.11 -2.99
N LYS A 19 19.34 -8.05 -2.60
CA LYS A 19 17.98 -7.74 -2.21
C LYS A 19 18.13 -6.92 -0.93
N SER A 20 18.16 -5.61 -1.07
CA SER A 20 17.86 -4.69 0.03
C SER A 20 16.40 -4.92 0.40
N ALA A 21 16.15 -6.00 1.15
CA ALA A 21 14.90 -6.19 1.84
C ALA A 21 14.91 -5.15 2.97
N PHE A 22 14.37 -3.97 2.66
CA PHE A 22 13.78 -3.15 3.71
C PHE A 22 12.77 -4.06 4.39
N ALA A 23 12.99 -4.33 5.66
CA ALA A 23 11.96 -4.89 6.51
C ALA A 23 10.80 -3.89 6.50
N GLN A 24 9.84 -4.12 5.61
CA GLN A 24 8.54 -3.45 5.66
C GLN A 24 7.97 -3.87 7.01
N THR A 25 7.91 -2.91 7.92
CA THR A 25 7.16 -3.10 9.15
C THR A 25 5.72 -3.29 8.68
N ASP A 26 5.06 -4.39 9.06
CA ASP A 26 3.67 -4.74 8.67
C ASP A 26 2.63 -3.78 9.29
N GLY A 27 2.82 -2.47 9.10
CA GLY A 27 1.81 -1.46 9.27
C GLY A 27 1.27 -1.12 7.90
N HIS A 28 0.07 -1.59 7.58
CA HIS A 28 -0.62 -1.22 6.35
C HIS A 28 -0.81 0.31 6.31
N MET A 29 -0.13 0.99 5.38
CA MET A 29 -0.29 2.43 5.16
C MET A 29 -1.78 2.74 4.97
N CYS A 30 -2.32 3.63 5.79
CA CYS A 30 -3.73 4.01 5.76
C CYS A 30 -4.71 2.84 5.86
N TRP A 31 -4.30 1.78 6.57
CA TRP A 31 -5.04 0.53 6.71
C TRP A 31 -5.34 -0.18 5.38
N ILE A 32 -4.65 0.19 4.30
CA ILE A 32 -4.85 -0.39 2.97
C ILE A 32 -4.14 -1.76 2.94
N SER A 33 -4.92 -2.83 2.84
CA SER A 33 -4.38 -4.19 2.75
C SER A 33 -4.05 -4.58 1.32
N ASP A 34 -4.81 -4.06 0.34
CA ASP A 34 -4.56 -4.34 -1.08
C ASP A 34 -5.12 -3.22 -1.97
N VAL A 35 -4.52 -3.06 -3.14
CA VAL A 35 -4.99 -2.15 -4.19
C VAL A 35 -4.99 -2.93 -5.49
N GLN A 36 -6.17 -3.10 -6.09
CA GLN A 36 -6.33 -3.82 -7.35
C GLN A 36 -6.81 -2.89 -8.45
N ARG A 37 -6.42 -3.17 -9.69
CA ARG A 37 -6.98 -2.48 -10.85
C ARG A 37 -8.47 -2.77 -10.98
N ASP A 38 -9.24 -1.71 -11.21
CA ASP A 38 -10.65 -1.81 -11.60
C ASP A 38 -10.84 -1.10 -12.94
N ARG A 39 -11.97 -1.34 -13.63
CA ARG A 39 -12.23 -0.79 -14.98
C ARG A 39 -12.19 0.74 -15.02
N VAL A 40 -12.51 1.39 -13.90
CA VAL A 40 -12.61 2.85 -13.81
C VAL A 40 -11.50 3.50 -12.98
N GLY A 41 -10.59 2.71 -12.41
CA GLY A 41 -9.54 3.19 -11.51
C GLY A 41 -8.98 2.06 -10.67
N VAL A 42 -9.22 2.10 -9.36
CA VAL A 42 -8.74 1.09 -8.40
C VAL A 42 -9.84 0.63 -7.47
N ARG A 43 -9.72 -0.62 -7.03
CA ARG A 43 -10.39 -1.17 -5.86
C ARG A 43 -9.41 -1.15 -4.70
N ILE A 44 -9.80 -0.49 -3.62
CA ILE A 44 -9.01 -0.36 -2.40
C ILE A 44 -9.65 -1.29 -1.37
N GLU A 45 -8.87 -2.24 -0.86
CA GLU A 45 -9.27 -3.10 0.24
C GLU A 45 -8.66 -2.57 1.54
N PHE A 46 -9.50 -2.35 2.54
CA PHE A 46 -9.04 -2.01 3.89
C PHE A 46 -8.96 -3.25 4.77
N GLY A 47 -7.87 -3.36 5.54
CA GLY A 47 -7.64 -4.45 6.47
C GLY A 47 -8.56 -4.43 7.69
N GLU A 48 -8.37 -5.40 8.59
CA GLU A 48 -9.01 -5.37 9.91
C GLU A 48 -8.56 -4.16 10.72
N GLY A 49 -9.49 -3.52 11.44
CA GLY A 49 -9.21 -2.28 12.16
C GLY A 49 -9.05 -1.05 11.25
N GLY A 50 -9.50 -1.15 9.98
CA GLY A 50 -9.50 -0.08 8.99
C GLY A 50 -10.27 1.18 9.40
N PRO A 51 -10.50 2.13 8.47
CA PRO A 51 -11.10 3.39 8.82
C PRO A 51 -12.54 3.21 9.34
N MET A 52 -12.95 4.02 10.30
CA MET A 52 -14.35 4.08 10.73
C MET A 52 -15.26 4.59 9.61
N PHE A 53 -14.77 5.56 8.83
CA PHE A 53 -15.45 6.07 7.65
C PHE A 53 -14.45 6.58 6.62
N VAL A 54 -14.91 6.66 5.37
CA VAL A 54 -14.21 7.32 4.28
C VAL A 54 -15.13 8.40 3.72
N ASN A 55 -14.69 9.66 3.76
CA ASN A 55 -15.38 10.74 3.07
C ASN A 55 -14.96 10.77 1.59
N ARG A 56 -15.94 10.76 0.70
CA ARG A 56 -15.79 10.88 -0.76
C ARG A 56 -16.69 11.99 -1.24
N GLY A 57 -16.10 13.13 -1.62
CA GLY A 57 -16.85 14.25 -2.18
C GLY A 57 -17.97 14.79 -1.28
N GLY A 58 -17.80 14.72 0.04
CA GLY A 58 -18.81 15.15 1.02
C GLY A 58 -19.73 14.05 1.54
N GLU A 59 -19.72 12.86 0.93
CA GLU A 59 -20.49 11.70 1.40
C GLU A 59 -19.61 10.78 2.27
N ASN A 60 -20.17 10.26 3.36
CA ASN A 60 -19.47 9.32 4.23
C ASN A 60 -19.85 7.88 3.88
N TRP A 61 -18.85 7.10 3.49
CA TRP A 61 -18.93 5.65 3.32
C TRP A 61 -18.41 4.96 4.59
N PHE A 62 -19.09 3.90 5.05
CA PHE A 62 -18.79 3.21 6.30
C PHE A 62 -18.47 1.74 6.03
N PRO A 63 -17.20 1.30 6.07
CA PRO A 63 -16.81 -0.04 5.63
C PRO A 63 -17.59 -1.18 6.31
N ASP A 64 -17.87 -1.06 7.61
CA ASP A 64 -18.56 -2.12 8.36
C ASP A 64 -20.08 -2.17 8.12
N ARG A 65 -20.66 -1.19 7.42
CA ARG A 65 -22.10 -1.15 7.08
C ARG A 65 -22.40 -1.60 5.65
N GLU A 66 -21.37 -1.85 4.87
CA GLU A 66 -21.47 -1.99 3.43
C GLU A 66 -21.59 -3.45 3.04
N LYS A 67 -22.46 -3.73 2.06
CA LYS A 67 -22.70 -5.10 1.60
C LYS A 67 -21.44 -5.73 0.99
N ASN A 68 -20.59 -4.90 0.39
CA ASN A 68 -19.31 -5.30 -0.20
C ASN A 68 -18.15 -5.26 0.82
N GLY A 69 -18.45 -5.09 2.11
CA GLY A 69 -17.49 -5.03 3.20
C GLY A 69 -16.52 -3.86 3.07
N ARG A 70 -15.25 -4.14 3.30
CA ARG A 70 -14.16 -3.16 3.38
C ARG A 70 -13.53 -2.80 2.03
N SER A 71 -14.26 -3.01 0.95
CA SER A 71 -13.84 -2.75 -0.43
C SER A 71 -14.47 -1.46 -0.96
N LEU A 72 -13.66 -0.54 -1.47
CA LEU A 72 -14.11 0.70 -2.08
C LEU A 72 -13.50 0.89 -3.48
N ILE A 73 -14.35 1.11 -4.48
CA ILE A 73 -13.91 1.45 -5.84
C ILE A 73 -13.82 2.97 -5.97
N ALA A 74 -12.65 3.45 -6.37
CA ALA A 74 -12.36 4.85 -6.61
C ALA A 74 -11.77 5.06 -8.02
N LYS A 75 -12.16 6.17 -8.64
CA LYS A 75 -11.75 6.53 -10.01
C LYS A 75 -10.44 7.30 -9.99
N ILE A 76 -9.70 7.25 -11.09
CA ILE A 76 -8.50 8.09 -11.27
C ILE A 76 -8.88 9.57 -11.09
N GLY A 77 -8.09 10.29 -10.30
CA GLY A 77 -8.31 11.69 -9.92
C GLY A 77 -9.21 11.88 -8.70
N GLU A 78 -9.81 10.82 -8.15
CA GLU A 78 -10.58 10.94 -6.90
C GLU A 78 -9.67 11.06 -5.69
N THR A 79 -10.07 11.92 -4.75
CA THR A 79 -9.48 12.02 -3.42
C THR A 79 -10.49 11.51 -2.39
N LEU A 80 -10.01 10.66 -1.49
CA LEU A 80 -10.74 10.09 -0.37
C LEU A 80 -10.10 10.54 0.94
N TYR A 81 -10.92 10.74 1.97
CA TYR A 81 -10.45 11.04 3.32
C TYR A 81 -10.93 9.97 4.29
N ALA A 82 -10.06 9.03 4.58
CA ALA A 82 -10.29 7.95 5.53
C ALA A 82 -9.94 8.42 6.94
N SER A 83 -10.73 8.04 7.94
CA SER A 83 -10.45 8.38 9.34
C SER A 83 -10.88 7.24 10.25
N ASN A 84 -10.00 6.90 11.19
CA ASN A 84 -10.29 5.98 12.28
C ASN A 84 -10.54 6.74 13.60
N SER A 85 -9.99 7.93 13.74
CA SER A 85 -10.33 8.86 14.83
C SER A 85 -10.03 10.30 14.43
N HIS A 86 -10.37 11.26 15.28
CA HIS A 86 -9.98 12.66 15.11
C HIS A 86 -8.46 12.90 15.18
N HIS A 87 -7.69 11.91 15.65
CA HIS A 87 -6.24 11.95 15.71
C HIS A 87 -5.56 11.17 14.60
N ASP A 88 -6.27 10.26 13.93
CA ASP A 88 -5.69 9.29 13.00
C ASP A 88 -6.50 9.25 11.71
N SER A 89 -5.90 9.78 10.64
CA SER A 89 -6.55 10.03 9.37
C SER A 89 -5.61 9.76 8.20
N CYS A 90 -6.20 9.53 7.03
CA CYS A 90 -5.46 9.39 5.80
C CYS A 90 -6.17 10.09 4.64
N ARG A 91 -5.37 10.82 3.85
CA ARG A 91 -5.77 11.27 2.51
C ARG A 91 -5.28 10.24 1.49
N ILE A 92 -6.18 9.73 0.67
CA ILE A 92 -5.88 8.74 -0.36
C ILE A 92 -6.28 9.34 -1.70
N GLU A 93 -5.35 9.44 -2.63
CA GLU A 93 -5.60 9.97 -3.98
C GLU A 93 -5.31 8.90 -5.03
N VAL A 94 -6.28 8.62 -5.90
CA VAL A 94 -6.08 7.66 -6.99
C VAL A 94 -5.39 8.37 -8.14
N VAL A 95 -4.16 7.96 -8.44
CA VAL A 95 -3.33 8.63 -9.46
C VAL A 95 -2.74 7.64 -10.45
N GLU A 96 -2.34 8.17 -11.59
CA GLU A 96 -1.43 7.49 -12.51
C GLU A 96 -0.05 8.13 -12.39
N LYS A 97 0.96 7.32 -12.06
CA LYS A 97 2.34 7.75 -11.84
C LYS A 97 3.28 6.76 -12.52
N ASP A 98 4.17 7.27 -13.37
CA ASP A 98 5.14 6.48 -14.13
C ASP A 98 4.50 5.30 -14.90
N GLY A 99 3.31 5.51 -15.48
CA GLY A 99 2.54 4.51 -16.22
C GLY A 99 1.87 3.44 -15.35
N LYS A 100 1.87 3.61 -14.03
CA LYS A 100 1.18 2.74 -13.07
C LYS A 100 0.01 3.48 -12.44
N ILE A 101 -1.15 2.85 -12.43
CA ILE A 101 -2.29 3.31 -11.64
C ILE A 101 -2.09 2.80 -10.21
N GLY A 102 -2.40 3.62 -9.22
CA GLY A 102 -2.31 3.25 -7.81
C GLY A 102 -2.94 4.31 -6.92
N VAL A 103 -2.54 4.31 -5.65
CA VAL A 103 -2.97 5.32 -4.68
C VAL A 103 -1.75 6.02 -4.07
N GLU A 104 -1.79 7.35 -4.01
CA GLU A 104 -0.94 8.13 -3.14
C GLU A 104 -1.63 8.27 -1.79
N ALA A 105 -1.07 7.62 -0.78
CA ALA A 105 -1.61 7.57 0.57
C ALA A 105 -0.77 8.46 1.48
N LYS A 106 -1.44 9.34 2.21
CA LYS A 106 -0.83 10.24 3.20
C LYS A 106 -1.47 10.02 4.57
N ALA A 107 -0.82 9.24 5.43
CA ALA A 107 -1.23 9.04 6.81
C ALA A 107 -0.86 10.27 7.65
N SER A 108 -1.73 10.64 8.58
CA SER A 108 -1.56 11.76 9.51
C SER A 108 -2.02 11.36 10.90
N LEU A 109 -1.08 11.37 11.85
CA LEU A 109 -1.32 11.09 13.27
C LEU A 109 -1.01 12.34 14.10
N SER A 110 -1.97 12.79 14.89
CA SER A 110 -1.84 13.98 15.75
C SER A 110 -2.38 13.70 17.14
N LEU A 111 -1.49 13.37 18.08
CA LEU A 111 -1.85 13.08 19.47
C LEU A 111 -1.62 14.31 20.38
N PRO A 112 -2.45 14.52 21.42
CA PRO A 112 -2.26 15.63 22.35
C PRO A 112 -0.89 15.59 23.02
N GLY A 113 -0.18 16.73 23.00
CA GLY A 113 1.14 16.86 23.62
C GLY A 113 2.30 16.26 22.84
N LEU A 114 2.07 15.71 21.64
CA LEU A 114 3.10 15.19 20.74
C LEU A 114 3.11 15.96 19.40
N PRO A 115 4.27 16.10 18.74
CA PRO A 115 4.31 16.60 17.37
C PRO A 115 3.51 15.70 16.44
N SER A 116 2.84 16.31 15.46
CA SER A 116 2.14 15.55 14.42
C SER A 116 3.13 14.74 13.59
N ARG A 117 2.77 13.50 13.25
CA ARG A 117 3.51 12.63 12.33
C ARG A 117 2.73 12.52 11.02
N GLN A 118 3.45 12.59 9.90
CA GLN A 118 2.89 12.35 8.58
C GLN A 118 3.78 11.35 7.84
N GLU A 119 3.16 10.44 7.11
CA GLU A 119 3.84 9.48 6.25
C GLU A 119 3.19 9.48 4.87
N PHE A 120 3.99 9.20 3.85
CA PHE A 120 3.56 9.21 2.47
C PHE A 120 4.08 7.97 1.76
N GLU A 121 3.20 7.34 0.99
CA GLU A 121 3.54 6.19 0.16
C GLU A 121 2.69 6.17 -1.11
N PHE A 122 3.31 5.72 -2.21
CA PHE A 122 2.57 5.33 -3.40
C PHE A 122 2.41 3.82 -3.42
N ILE A 123 1.17 3.34 -3.39
CA ILE A 123 0.83 1.91 -3.43
C ILE A 123 0.32 1.60 -4.84
N PRO A 124 1.10 0.88 -5.68
CA PRO A 124 0.68 0.55 -7.03
C PRO A 124 -0.47 -0.47 -7.01
N ALA A 125 -1.36 -0.38 -7.98
CA ALA A 125 -2.41 -1.37 -8.16
C ALA A 125 -1.84 -2.68 -8.73
N ASN A 126 -2.24 -3.79 -8.10
CA ASN A 126 -2.02 -5.14 -8.58
C ASN A 126 -3.00 -5.49 -9.72
N ASN A 127 -2.60 -6.42 -10.58
CA ASN A 127 -3.46 -6.95 -11.66
C ASN A 127 -4.22 -8.19 -11.18
#